data_AF-A0A2V9P4D9-F1
#
_entry.id   AF-A0A2V9P4D9-F1
#
_cell.length_a   1.000
_cell.length_b   1.000
_cell.length_c   1.000
_cell.angle_alpha   90.00
_cell.angle_beta   90.00
_cell.angle_gamma   90.00
#
_symmetry.space_group_name_H-M   'P 1'
#
loop_
_entity.id
_entity.type
_entity.pdbx_description
1 polymer ?
#
loop_
_entity_poly.entity_id
_entity_poly.type
_entity_poly.pdbx_seq_one_letter_code
_entity_poly.pdbx_strand_id
1 'polypeptide(L)'
;DLLMTGRLLFVGALAIYDRLSSKRGYDSKGFNPAVAILIPAYNEEKVIERTIRAALRSTYRNLRVIVIDDGSSDKTLEVARTCFPREEATGR
;
A
#
# COMPACT_ATOMS: atom_id res chain seq x y z
N ASP A 1 -20.06 5.55 38.89
CA ASP A 1 -19.26 6.80 38.88
C ASP A 1 -19.46 7.61 37.62
N LEU A 2 -20.05 8.80 37.75
CA LEU A 2 -20.36 9.71 36.63
C LEU A 2 -19.10 10.06 35.79
N LEU A 3 -17.93 10.08 36.45
CA LEU A 3 -16.63 10.32 35.83
C LEU A 3 -16.20 9.20 34.87
N MET A 4 -16.48 7.93 35.18
CA MET A 4 -16.08 6.81 34.32
C MET A 4 -16.94 6.76 33.04
N THR A 5 -18.25 6.95 33.17
CA THR A 5 -19.16 6.96 32.03
C THR A 5 -18.90 8.15 31.09
N GLY A 6 -18.62 9.33 31.66
CA GLY A 6 -18.25 10.52 30.88
C GLY A 6 -16.96 10.32 30.07
N ARG A 7 -15.93 9.69 30.67
CA ARG A 7 -14.67 9.39 29.97
C ARG A 7 -14.86 8.38 28.84
N LEU A 8 -15.70 7.36 29.03
CA LEU A 8 -15.98 6.35 28.02
C LEU A 8 -16.67 6.98 26.79
N LEU A 9 -17.66 7.84 27.02
CA LEU A 9 -18.36 8.56 25.94
C LEU A 9 -17.43 9.55 25.23
N PHE A 10 -16.58 10.26 25.96
CA PHE A 10 -15.62 11.21 25.37
C PHE A 10 -14.58 10.50 24.49
N VAL A 11 -13.99 9.41 24.97
CA VAL A 11 -13.03 8.60 24.18
C VAL A 11 -13.72 7.94 23.00
N GLY A 12 -14.94 7.42 23.18
CA GLY A 12 -15.73 6.84 22.09
C GLY A 12 -16.09 7.86 21.01
N ALA A 13 -16.54 9.05 21.41
CA ALA A 13 -16.85 10.15 20.50
C ALA A 13 -15.59 10.64 19.77
N LEU A 14 -14.45 10.77 20.47
CA LEU A 14 -13.18 11.11 19.86
C LEU A 14 -12.69 10.03 18.90
N ALA A 15 -12.84 8.75 19.23
CA ALA A 15 -12.45 7.64 18.35
C ALA A 15 -13.33 7.58 17.09
N ILE A 16 -14.63 7.86 17.21
CA ILE A 16 -15.54 7.97 16.07
C ILE A 16 -15.21 9.20 15.24
N TYR A 17 -14.96 10.34 15.88
CA TYR A 17 -14.56 11.58 15.22
C TYR A 17 -13.23 11.39 14.48
N ASP A 18 -12.23 10.78 15.10
CA ASP A 18 -10.95 10.46 14.47
C ASP A 18 -11.14 9.46 13.32
N ARG A 19 -11.93 8.41 13.49
CA ARG A 19 -12.25 7.47 12.41
C ARG A 19 -12.95 8.12 11.22
N LEU A 20 -13.76 9.16 11.46
CA LEU A 20 -14.41 9.95 10.41
C LEU A 20 -13.50 11.04 9.82
N SER A 21 -12.55 11.55 10.59
CA SER A 21 -11.69 12.69 10.22
C SER A 21 -10.26 12.30 9.84
N SER A 22 -9.87 11.02 9.97
CA SER A 22 -8.55 10.49 9.62
C SER A 22 -8.41 10.34 8.10
N LYS A 23 -8.32 11.51 7.48
CA LYS A 23 -7.65 11.80 6.22
C LYS A 23 -6.63 12.92 6.42
N ARG A 24 -6.01 13.04 7.59
CA ARG A 24 -4.79 13.86 7.73
C ARG A 24 -3.58 13.03 7.33
N GLY A 25 -3.56 12.64 6.05
CA GLY A 25 -2.29 12.44 5.37
C GLY A 25 -1.52 13.75 5.40
N TYR A 26 -0.20 13.66 5.41
CA TYR A 26 0.74 14.77 5.29
C TYR A 26 0.58 15.42 3.90
N ASP A 27 -0.57 16.03 3.63
CA ASP A 27 -0.90 16.71 2.39
C ASP A 27 -0.36 18.14 2.51
N SER A 28 0.96 18.26 2.45
CA SER A 28 1.57 19.51 2.00
C SER A 28 1.09 19.71 0.57
N LYS A 29 -0.02 20.42 0.40
CA LYS A 29 -0.59 20.79 -0.90
C LYS A 29 0.56 21.27 -1.81
N GLY A 30 1.02 20.41 -2.71
CA GLY A 30 2.13 20.68 -3.65
C GLY A 30 3.33 19.73 -3.61
N PHE A 31 3.55 18.96 -2.54
CA PHE A 31 4.67 18.01 -2.47
C PHE A 31 4.23 16.60 -2.89
N ASN A 32 4.48 16.27 -4.17
CA ASN A 32 4.16 14.96 -4.75
C ASN A 32 5.36 14.40 -5.55
N PRO A 33 6.50 14.11 -4.88
CA PRO A 33 7.67 13.56 -5.54
C PRO A 33 7.38 12.23 -6.23
N ALA A 34 8.22 11.86 -7.21
CA ALA A 34 8.19 10.51 -7.75
C ALA A 34 8.72 9.53 -6.70
N VAL A 35 7.96 8.47 -6.42
CA VAL A 35 8.32 7.43 -5.46
C VAL A 35 8.38 6.10 -6.20
N ALA A 36 9.43 5.32 -5.95
CA ALA A 36 9.56 3.95 -6.43
C ALA A 36 9.53 2.97 -5.26
N ILE A 37 8.67 1.96 -5.34
CA ILE A 37 8.66 0.80 -4.44
C ILE A 37 9.48 -0.29 -5.09
N LEU A 38 10.54 -0.71 -4.41
CA LEU A 38 11.40 -1.82 -4.82
C LEU A 38 10.92 -3.08 -4.11
N ILE A 39 10.59 -4.12 -4.89
CA ILE A 39 10.16 -5.43 -4.40
C ILE A 39 11.21 -6.45 -4.84
N PRO A 40 12.24 -6.72 -4.03
CA PRO A 40 13.10 -7.87 -4.26
C PRO A 40 12.28 -9.15 -4.06
N ALA A 41 12.43 -10.11 -4.96
CA ALA A 41 11.69 -11.36 -4.95
C ALA A 41 12.63 -12.53 -5.27
N TYR A 42 12.64 -13.55 -4.41
CA TYR A 42 13.32 -14.82 -4.63
C TYR A 42 12.43 -15.96 -4.13
N ASN A 43 11.95 -16.79 -5.05
CA ASN A 43 11.04 -17.90 -4.76
C ASN A 43 9.73 -17.49 -4.04
N GLU A 44 9.08 -16.43 -4.54
CA GLU A 44 7.87 -15.82 -3.99
C GLU A 44 6.61 -16.09 -4.82
N GLU A 45 6.56 -17.16 -5.64
CA GLU A 45 5.47 -17.44 -6.60
C GLU A 45 4.05 -17.36 -5.98
N LYS A 46 3.93 -17.70 -4.69
CA LYS A 46 2.63 -17.77 -3.97
C LYS A 46 2.15 -16.42 -3.45
N VAL A 47 3.04 -15.44 -3.30
CA VAL A 47 2.72 -14.16 -2.65
C VAL A 47 3.02 -12.96 -3.52
N ILE A 48 3.85 -13.10 -4.54
CA ILE A 48 4.30 -12.00 -5.40
C ILE A 48 3.11 -11.23 -6.00
N GLU A 49 2.07 -11.93 -6.44
CA GLU A 49 0.85 -11.30 -6.96
C GLU A 49 0.19 -10.38 -5.91
N ARG A 50 -0.02 -10.90 -4.70
CA ARG A 50 -0.66 -10.16 -3.62
C ARG A 50 0.17 -8.93 -3.22
N THR A 51 1.49 -9.08 -3.20
CA THR A 51 2.43 -8.01 -2.83
C THR A 51 2.40 -6.87 -3.85
N ILE A 52 2.51 -7.18 -5.15
CA ILE A 52 2.42 -6.18 -6.22
C ILE A 52 1.04 -5.51 -6.21
N ARG A 53 -0.03 -6.29 -6.09
CA ARG A 53 -1.41 -5.77 -5.99
C ARG A 53 -1.59 -4.83 -4.81
N ALA A 54 -0.98 -5.11 -3.66
CA ALA A 54 -1.03 -4.25 -2.49
C ALA A 54 -0.29 -2.92 -2.73
N ALA A 55 0.88 -2.94 -3.37
CA ALA A 55 1.62 -1.74 -3.75
C ALA A 55 0.82 -0.87 -4.73
N LEU A 56 0.24 -1.48 -5.77
CA LEU A 56 -0.56 -0.78 -6.79
C LEU A 56 -1.89 -0.22 -6.26
N ARG A 57 -2.41 -0.73 -5.14
CA ARG A 57 -3.61 -0.18 -4.48
C ARG A 57 -3.39 1.15 -3.76
N SER A 58 -2.14 1.60 -3.65
CA SER A 58 -1.82 2.91 -3.11
C SER A 58 -2.53 4.02 -3.89
N THR A 59 -3.05 5.02 -3.17
CA THR A 59 -3.67 6.22 -3.75
C THR A 59 -2.64 7.29 -4.12
N TYR A 60 -1.34 7.01 -3.96
CA TYR A 60 -0.25 7.92 -4.31
C TYR A 60 -0.12 8.06 -5.83
N ARG A 61 -0.18 9.30 -6.35
CA ARG A 61 -0.29 9.56 -7.79
C ARG A 61 0.99 9.28 -8.57
N ASN A 62 2.15 9.58 -7.99
CA ASN A 62 3.45 9.49 -8.68
C ASN A 62 4.26 8.30 -8.17
N LEU A 63 3.64 7.11 -8.22
CA LEU A 63 4.21 5.87 -7.72
C LEU A 63 4.65 4.97 -8.89
N ARG A 64 5.81 4.33 -8.74
CA ARG A 64 6.26 3.22 -9.58
C ARG A 64 6.53 1.99 -8.74
N VAL A 65 6.23 0.80 -9.27
CA VAL A 65 6.61 -0.47 -8.65
C VAL A 65 7.68 -1.15 -9.50
N ILE A 66 8.80 -1.51 -8.88
CA ILE A 66 9.91 -2.19 -9.53
C ILE A 66 10.10 -3.53 -8.83
N VAL A 67 9.78 -4.61 -9.53
CA VAL A 67 9.99 -5.98 -9.05
C VAL A 67 11.36 -6.45 -9.55
N ILE A 68 12.19 -6.92 -8.63
CA ILE A 68 13.53 -7.41 -8.91
C ILE A 68 13.55 -8.89 -8.58
N ASP A 69 13.59 -9.74 -9.61
CA ASP A 69 13.77 -11.17 -9.43
C ASP A 69 15.26 -11.48 -9.21
N ASP A 70 15.60 -12.02 -8.05
CA ASP A 70 16.98 -12.34 -7.64
C ASP A 70 17.36 -13.78 -8.04
N GLY A 71 17.02 -14.18 -9.27
CA GLY A 71 17.31 -15.51 -9.80
C GLY A 71 16.43 -16.61 -9.22
N SER A 72 15.11 -16.37 -9.12
CA SER A 72 14.18 -17.38 -8.62
C SER A 72 14.22 -18.67 -9.44
N SER A 73 14.08 -19.80 -8.77
CA SER A 73 13.99 -21.13 -9.41
C SER A 73 12.54 -21.59 -9.62
N ASP A 74 11.58 -20.83 -9.11
CA ASP A 74 10.15 -21.09 -9.22
C ASP A 74 9.48 -20.15 -10.26
N LYS A 75 8.15 -20.05 -10.22
CA LYS A 75 7.38 -19.23 -11.17
C LYS A 75 7.25 -17.76 -10.78
N THR A 76 8.05 -17.23 -9.86
CA THR A 76 7.94 -15.84 -9.36
C THR A 76 7.82 -14.82 -10.49
N LEU A 77 8.76 -14.83 -11.44
CA LEU A 77 8.78 -13.89 -12.56
C LEU A 77 7.60 -14.10 -13.51
N GLU A 78 7.25 -15.36 -13.80
CA GLU A 78 6.11 -15.71 -14.68
C GLU A 78 4.79 -15.20 -14.10
N VAL A 79 4.57 -15.41 -12.80
CA VAL A 79 3.38 -14.94 -12.08
C VAL A 79 3.33 -13.42 -12.11
N ALA A 80 4.44 -12.73 -11.82
CA ALA A 80 4.47 -11.27 -11.84
C ALA A 80 4.10 -10.70 -13.24
N ARG A 81 4.67 -11.24 -14.31
CA ARG A 81 4.38 -10.78 -15.69
C ARG A 81 2.96 -11.11 -16.14
N THR A 82 2.49 -12.31 -15.83
CA THR A 82 1.16 -12.76 -16.27
C THR A 82 0.04 -12.01 -15.55
N CYS A 83 0.23 -11.68 -14.27
CA CYS A 83 -0.76 -10.96 -13.48
C CYS A 83 -0.81 -9.45 -13.76
N PHE A 84 0.29 -8.84 -14.19
CA PHE A 84 0.42 -7.38 -14.36
C PHE A 84 0.98 -6.94 -15.73
N PRO A 85 0.50 -7.49 -16.87
CA PRO A 85 1.05 -7.18 -18.19
C PRO A 85 0.81 -5.72 -18.61
N ARG A 86 -0.27 -5.10 -18.09
CA ARG A 86 -0.62 -3.71 -18.38
C ARG A 86 0.28 -2.73 -17.64
N GLU A 87 0.56 -3.01 -16.38
CA GLU A 87 1.42 -2.19 -15.52
C GLU A 87 2.87 -2.26 -16.03
N GLU A 88 3.35 -3.44 -16.41
CA GLU A 88 4.66 -3.61 -17.06
C GLU A 88 4.75 -2.78 -18.35
N ALA A 89 3.74 -2.86 -19.23
CA ALA A 89 3.71 -2.10 -20.48
C ALA A 89 3.62 -0.58 -20.29
N THR A 90 3.04 -0.11 -19.18
CA THR A 90 2.89 1.32 -18.87
C THR A 90 3.99 1.86 -17.96
N GLY A 91 4.90 1.01 -17.49
CA GLY A 91 5.99 1.38 -16.58
C GLY A 91 5.49 1.89 -15.22
N ARG A 92 4.36 1.34 -14.76
CA ARG A 92 3.69 1.71 -13.51
C ARG A 92 4.08 0.80 -12.35
#